data_AF-A0A2P1UED4-F1
#
_entry.id   AF-A0A2P1UED4-F1
#
_cell.length_a   1.000
_cell.length_b   1.000
_cell.length_c   1.000
_cell.angle_alpha   90.00
_cell.angle_beta   90.00
_cell.angle_gamma   90.00
#
_symmetry.space_group_name_H-M   'P 1'
#
loop_
_entity.id
_entity.type
_entity.pdbx_description
1 polymer ?
#
loop_
_entity_poly.entity_id
_entity_poly.type
_entity_poly.pdbx_seq_one_letter_code
_entity_poly.pdbx_strand_id
1 'polypeptide(L)' 'MIIQKIIDELHEIPEDHLTQIYEIVRSFRLELERERSHNPDDTPDEEIVANLKQGMQEALAGNTIPLDRMWEDIDVD' A
#
# COMPACT_ATOMS: atom_id res chain seq x y z
N MET A 1 -0.21 34.49 0.48
CA MET A 1 -0.49 33.18 1.12
C MET A 1 -0.35 32.10 0.06
N ILE A 2 0.22 30.93 0.38
CA ILE A 2 0.56 29.91 -0.64
C ILE A 2 -0.64 29.45 -1.47
N ILE A 3 -1.82 29.33 -0.84
CA ILE A 3 -3.06 28.96 -1.53
C ILE A 3 -3.46 29.99 -2.59
N GLN A 4 -3.34 31.28 -2.30
CA GLN A 4 -3.69 32.33 -3.26
C GLN A 4 -2.80 32.26 -4.51
N LYS A 5 -1.50 32.02 -4.32
CA LYS A 5 -0.54 31.87 -5.42
C LYS A 5 -0.92 30.71 -6.35
N ILE A 6 -1.36 29.58 -5.78
CA ILE A 6 -1.79 28.41 -6.54
C ILE A 6 -3.07 28.72 -7.34
N ILE A 7 -4.04 29.42 -6.73
CA ILE A 7 -5.28 29.80 -7.43
C ILE A 7 -4.98 30.74 -8.60
N ASP A 8 -4.10 31.71 -8.38
CA ASP A 8 -3.72 32.68 -9.41
C ASP A 8 -3.00 31.97 -10.58
N GLU A 9 -2.07 31.04 -10.29
CA GLU A 9 -1.38 30.25 -11.32
C GLU A 9 -2.35 29.35 -12.12
N LEU A 10 -3.36 28.76 -11.47
CA LEU A 10 -4.36 27.94 -12.17
C LEU A 10 -5.25 28.78 -13.12
N HIS A 11 -5.57 30.02 -12.77
CA HIS A 11 -6.35 30.90 -13.66
C HIS A 11 -5.60 31.31 -14.93
N GLU A 12 -4.27 31.25 -14.94
CA GLU A 12 -3.45 31.54 -16.12
C GLU A 12 -3.33 30.35 -17.09
N ILE A 13 -3.80 29.16 -16.69
CA ILE A 13 -3.69 27.92 -17.48
C ILE A 13 -4.92 27.77 -18.40
N PRO A 14 -4.72 27.37 -19.68
CA PRO A 14 -5.82 27.04 -20.59
C PRO A 14 -6.72 25.90 -20.08
N GLU A 15 -8.01 25.95 -20.39
CA GLU A 15 -9.04 25.02 -19.87
C GLU A 15 -8.78 23.54 -20.18
N ASP A 16 -8.22 23.26 -21.36
CA ASP A 16 -7.80 21.91 -21.78
C ASP A 16 -6.67 21.34 -20.92
N HIS A 17 -5.79 22.20 -20.40
CA HIS A 17 -4.73 21.83 -19.48
C HIS A 17 -5.24 21.74 -18.04
N LEU A 18 -6.20 22.58 -17.65
CA LEU A 18 -6.88 22.48 -16.35
C LEU A 18 -7.62 21.16 -16.18
N THR A 19 -8.24 20.66 -17.26
CA THR A 19 -8.90 19.35 -17.27
C THR A 19 -7.90 18.22 -16.98
N GLN A 20 -6.70 18.28 -17.58
CA GLN A 20 -5.65 17.31 -17.32
C GLN A 20 -5.13 17.37 -15.88
N ILE A 21 -4.94 18.57 -15.33
CA ILE A 21 -4.53 18.77 -13.94
C ILE A 21 -5.58 18.20 -12.98
N TYR A 22 -6.87 18.42 -13.27
CA TYR A 22 -7.96 17.87 -12.46
C TYR A 22 -7.93 16.33 -12.42
N GLU A 23 -7.78 15.68 -13.57
CA GLU A 23 -7.71 14.21 -13.63
C GLU A 23 -6.50 13.64 -12.88
N ILE A 24 -5.35 14.33 -12.96
CA ILE A 24 -4.15 13.96 -12.19
C ILE A 24 -4.46 14.04 -10.69
N VAL A 25 -4.94 15.19 -10.20
CA VAL A 25 -5.26 15.39 -8.77
C VAL A 25 -6.31 14.38 -8.30
N ARG A 26 -7.34 14.12 -9.11
CA ARG A 26 -8.39 13.14 -8.82
C ARG A 26 -7.82 11.72 -8.70
N SER A 27 -6.95 11.31 -9.62
CA SER A 27 -6.32 9.99 -9.62
C SER A 27 -5.42 9.81 -8.40
N PHE A 28 -4.58 10.80 -8.10
CA PHE A 28 -3.72 10.77 -6.90
C PHE A 28 -4.53 10.71 -5.61
N ARG A 29 -5.64 11.45 -5.51
CA ARG A 29 -6.51 11.38 -4.33
C ARG A 29 -7.13 10.00 -4.16
N LEU A 30 -7.59 9.38 -5.26
CA LEU A 30 -8.16 8.04 -5.24
C LEU A 30 -7.14 6.98 -4.77
N GLU A 31 -5.89 7.07 -5.25
CA GLU A 31 -4.81 6.17 -4.83
C GLU A 31 -4.46 6.37 -3.34
N LEU A 32 -4.37 7.62 -2.88
CA LEU A 32 -4.14 7.93 -1.47
C LEU A 32 -5.27 7.45 -0.56
N GLU A 33 -6.52 7.49 -1.02
CA GLU A 33 -7.67 6.94 -0.30
C GLU A 33 -7.62 5.41 -0.24
N ARG A 34 -7.12 4.76 -1.29
CA ARG A 34 -6.93 3.31 -1.35
C ARG A 34 -5.78 2.82 -0.47
N GLU A 35 -4.65 3.52 -0.46
CA GLU A 35 -3.55 3.22 0.47
C GLU A 35 -3.97 3.46 1.93
N ARG A 36 -4.89 4.40 2.19
CA ARG A 36 -5.45 4.63 3.52
C ARG A 36 -6.53 3.63 3.92
N SER A 37 -7.17 2.95 2.96
CA SER A 37 -8.07 1.85 3.29
C SER A 37 -7.23 0.63 3.64
N HIS A 38 -6.76 0.57 4.88
CA HIS A 38 -6.32 -0.68 5.48
C HIS A 38 -7.53 -1.61 5.45
N ASN A 39 -7.43 -2.70 4.69
CA ASN A 39 -8.45 -3.74 4.76
C ASN A 39 -8.37 -4.32 6.18
N PRO A 40 -9.45 -4.30 6.98
CA PRO A 40 -9.41 -4.79 8.36
C PRO A 40 -9.08 -6.29 8.45
N ASP A 41 -9.19 -7.02 7.34
CA ASP A 41 -8.81 -8.43 7.23
C ASP A 41 -7.32 -8.64 6.88
N ASP A 42 -6.58 -7.59 6.52
CA ASP A 42 -5.15 -7.70 6.24
C ASP A 42 -4.36 -7.85 7.54
N THR A 43 -3.33 -8.69 7.53
CA THR A 43 -2.38 -8.78 8.63
C THR A 43 -1.61 -7.46 8.76
N PRO A 44 -1.50 -6.85 9.95
CA PRO A 44 -0.74 -5.61 10.15
C PRO A 44 0.74 -5.76 9.76
N ASP A 45 1.34 -4.68 9.24
CA ASP A 45 2.74 -4.68 8.79
C ASP A 45 3.70 -5.09 9.92
N GLU A 46 3.47 -4.64 11.15
CA GLU A 46 4.32 -4.99 12.30
C GLU A 46 4.28 -6.49 12.60
N GLU A 47 3.13 -7.12 12.41
CA GLU A 47 2.95 -8.56 12.60
C GLU A 47 3.65 -9.35 11.47
N ILE A 48 3.51 -8.91 10.21
CA ILE A 48 4.24 -9.50 9.08
C ILE A 48 5.74 -9.45 9.34
N VAL A 49 6.28 -8.28 9.72
CA VAL A 49 7.71 -8.10 9.98
C VAL A 49 8.18 -8.98 11.14
N ALA A 50 7.40 -9.06 12.23
CA ALA A 50 7.71 -9.92 13.37
C ALA A 50 7.76 -11.41 12.98
N ASN A 51 6.74 -11.88 12.25
CA ASN A 51 6.62 -13.26 11.80
C ASN A 51 7.77 -13.65 10.84
N LEU A 52 8.13 -12.76 9.90
CA LEU A 52 9.26 -12.99 8.99
C LEU A 52 10.60 -13.10 9.74
N LYS A 53 10.81 -12.23 10.73
CA LYS A 53 12.03 -12.26 11.55
C LYS A 53 12.13 -13.56 12.34
N GLN A 54 11.02 -14.02 12.92
CA GLN A 54 10.97 -15.30 13.62
C GLN A 54 11.27 -16.46 12.66
N GLY A 55 10.62 -16.52 11.50
CA GLY A 55 10.84 -17.57 10.50
C GLY A 55 12.30 -17.63 10.02
N MET A 56 12.96 -16.47 9.86
CA MET A 56 14.40 -16.43 9.57
C MET A 56 15.25 -17.02 10.70
N GLN A 57 14.93 -16.70 11.96
CA GLN A 57 15.68 -17.24 13.11
C GLN A 57 15.51 -18.77 13.23
N GLU A 58 14.29 -19.27 13.01
CA GLU A 58 13.99 -20.70 12.99
C GLU A 58 14.71 -21.42 11.85
N ALA A 59 14.72 -20.84 10.65
CA ALA A 59 15.46 -21.36 9.50
C ALA A 59 16.97 -21.46 9.78
N LEU A 60 17.57 -20.42 10.37
CA LEU A 60 18.98 -20.41 10.75
C LEU A 60 19.29 -21.42 11.87
N ALA A 61 18.33 -21.67 12.77
CA ALA A 61 18.45 -22.67 13.82
C ALA A 61 18.19 -24.11 13.33
N GLY A 62 17.75 -24.30 12.09
CA GLY A 62 17.36 -25.60 11.54
C GLY A 62 15.98 -26.09 11.98
N ASN A 63 15.20 -25.24 12.66
CA ASN A 63 13.84 -25.54 13.11
C ASN A 63 12.86 -25.32 11.96
N THR A 64 12.89 -26.21 10.95
CA THR A 64 12.05 -26.11 9.75
C THR A 64 11.34 -27.43 9.50
N ILE A 65 10.22 -27.38 8.77
CA ILE A 65 9.54 -28.57 8.25
C ILE A 65 9.88 -28.75 6.76
N PRO A 66 9.88 -30.00 6.25
CA PRO A 66 10.04 -30.25 4.82
C PRO A 66 8.94 -29.57 3.99
N LEU A 67 9.28 -29.11 2.79
CA LEU A 67 8.36 -28.38 1.90
C LEU A 67 7.10 -29.19 1.55
N ASP A 68 7.26 -30.49 1.35
CA ASP A 68 6.17 -31.44 1.08
C ASP A 68 5.17 -31.54 2.25
N ARG A 69 5.59 -31.19 3.46
CA ARG A 69 4.74 -31.20 4.66
C ARG A 69 4.13 -29.87 5.03
N MET A 70 4.53 -28.77 4.38
CA MET A 70 4.02 -27.43 4.72
C MET A 70 2.51 -27.29 4.50
N TRP A 71 1.93 -28.15 3.65
CA TRP A 71 0.53 -28.11 3.28
C TRP A 71 -0.35 -29.05 4.10
N GLU A 72 0.21 -29.91 4.96
CA GLU A 72 -0.53 -30.97 5.66
C GLU A 72 -1.63 -30.42 6.60
N ASP A 73 -1.47 -29.19 7.11
CA ASP A 73 -2.38 -28.55 8.07
C ASP A 73 -2.95 -27.20 7.59
N ILE A 74 -2.78 -26.85 6.31
CA ILE A 74 -3.36 -25.63 5.72
C ILE A 74 -4.69 -26.00 5.05
N ASP A 75 -5.78 -25.44 5.56
CA ASP A 75 -7.10 -25.57 4.94
C ASP A 75 -7.18 -24.68 3.70
N VAL A 76 -7.52 -25.26 2.55
CA VAL A 76 -7.56 -24.60 1.23
C VAL A 76 -8.98 -24.47 0.68
N ASP A 77 -9.99 -24.70 1.53
CA ASP A 77 -11.41 -24.60 1.18
C ASP A 77 -11.87 -23.15 0.86
#